data_AF-A0A432QIW4-F1
#
_entry.id   AF-A0A432QIW4-F1
#
_cell.length_a   1.000
_cell.length_b   1.000
_cell.length_c   1.000
_cell.angle_alpha   90.00
_cell.angle_beta   90.00
_cell.angle_gamma   90.00
#
_symmetry.space_group_name_H-M   'P 1'
#
loop_
_entity.id
_entity.type
_entity.pdbx_description
1 polymer ?
#
loop_
_entity_poly.entity_id
_entity_poly.type
_entity_poly.pdbx_seq_one_letter_code
_entity_poly.pdbx_strand_id
1 'polypeptide(L)'
;MKKLLILALLLLGAAGAAFYFMRSSSPAAADYYADYLPENTLATASFVDLQGLSETFPATSLGHFVAKPTVHRILGEIGVPPQGLKEYDDVYDGLAGVMTNPAFRQVFGDDAVVAVLPPDVELLRKDPEKELKKSLLVFGTSSVAGPLDSFARLVMSKNVGKETVEGLELTRIEVDDNDVVYGYAKKGVVILSYAPANIVRAMQQKEAGSGLREFAFFTAAKGFWTKKAATQRIYTRSYVNFTRIRSLFSESMNPQEREIGKYLQGFKSMSSVMVEDHDTLEMSTQLEYTFDELHPWVRDQYKAVSKQNYSLGLLSNKSLVYYWVSLLNKDYLKNLLAAANEDQYKQIDSQVRKELGVSLDECIAAVGPQLGLVVNDVVNTGLFPLPKAVFFLEVRDPAIAQKLFDTLRKRIAERGFATEQHEQVNGKTIYYWSILPGEATQLALVLTDKMVYLANGKASLKLVLDPKYKQTELPAGMAETLGSDLVKSVKSSNYTTVVARPALLATQVREGITWLAGMLEATRGITAEQLKKEILSLMESVDVVTATSNIAREHTVSSIVFQKAEAADNTAGKE
;
A
#
# COMPACT_ATOMS: atom_id res chain seq x y z
N MET A 1 -8.40 19.72 -5.55
CA MET A 1 -8.85 18.31 -5.46
C MET A 1 -7.91 17.31 -6.11
N LYS A 2 -7.95 17.06 -7.44
CA LYS A 2 -7.02 16.09 -8.07
C LYS A 2 -5.56 16.40 -7.75
N LYS A 3 -5.11 17.66 -7.76
CA LYS A 3 -3.69 18.04 -7.61
C LYS A 3 -3.11 17.94 -6.19
N LEU A 4 -3.85 18.31 -5.12
CA LEU A 4 -3.44 18.08 -3.72
C LEU A 4 -3.55 16.62 -3.32
N LEU A 5 -4.57 15.91 -3.83
CA LEU A 5 -4.69 14.47 -3.71
C LEU A 5 -3.58 13.75 -4.50
N ILE A 6 -3.20 14.25 -5.69
CA ILE A 6 -2.05 13.79 -6.50
C ILE A 6 -0.75 14.11 -5.79
N LEU A 7 -0.59 15.24 -5.10
CA LEU A 7 0.62 15.53 -4.31
C LEU A 7 0.73 14.60 -3.10
N ALA A 8 -0.37 14.37 -2.39
CA ALA A 8 -0.44 13.38 -1.32
C ALA A 8 -0.25 11.94 -1.85
N LEU A 9 -0.80 11.60 -3.01
CA LEU A 9 -0.64 10.32 -3.71
C LEU A 9 0.72 10.17 -4.40
N LEU A 10 1.43 11.26 -4.74
CA LEU A 10 2.80 11.27 -5.25
C LEU A 10 3.78 11.13 -4.09
N LEU A 11 3.48 11.69 -2.92
CA LEU A 11 4.26 11.46 -1.70
C LEU A 11 4.04 10.04 -1.13
N LEU A 12 2.79 9.55 -1.13
CA LEU A 12 2.45 8.15 -0.82
C LEU A 12 2.92 7.18 -1.91
N GLY A 13 2.88 7.61 -3.17
CA GLY A 13 3.29 6.84 -4.35
C GLY A 13 4.81 6.83 -4.53
N ALA A 14 5.55 7.84 -4.07
CA ALA A 14 7.01 7.80 -3.97
C ALA A 14 7.46 6.89 -2.82
N ALA A 15 6.69 6.81 -1.73
CA ALA A 15 6.84 5.75 -0.72
C ALA A 15 6.45 4.36 -1.28
N GLY A 16 5.44 4.29 -2.15
CA GLY A 16 5.03 3.08 -2.89
C GLY A 16 5.92 2.69 -4.09
N ALA A 17 6.77 3.59 -4.57
CA ALA A 17 7.80 3.32 -5.58
C ALA A 17 9.11 2.92 -4.91
N ALA A 18 9.41 3.51 -3.75
CA ALA A 18 10.42 2.99 -2.84
C ALA A 18 10.08 1.56 -2.40
N PHE A 19 8.80 1.28 -2.08
CA PHE A 19 8.25 -0.02 -1.68
C PHE A 19 8.64 -1.20 -2.57
N TYR A 20 9.05 -0.98 -3.83
CA TYR A 20 9.36 -2.06 -4.75
C TYR A 20 10.84 -2.31 -5.01
N PHE A 21 11.77 -1.44 -4.59
CA PHE A 21 13.18 -1.58 -4.93
C PHE A 21 14.09 -1.10 -3.84
N MET A 22 15.34 -1.57 -3.87
CA MET A 22 16.60 -0.82 -3.89
C MET A 22 17.68 -1.78 -3.34
N ARG A 23 18.88 -1.83 -3.93
CA ARG A 23 20.01 -2.64 -3.43
C ARG A 23 21.37 -1.90 -3.58
N SER A 24 21.46 -0.66 -3.13
CA SER A 24 22.75 -0.03 -2.76
C SER A 24 22.76 0.87 -1.48
N SER A 25 23.96 1.01 -0.92
CA SER A 25 24.37 1.54 0.40
C SER A 25 24.73 3.04 0.53
N SER A 26 24.43 3.66 1.68
CA SER A 26 25.41 4.34 2.61
C SER A 26 24.69 4.93 3.84
N PRO A 27 25.30 5.05 5.03
CA PRO A 27 24.71 5.75 6.17
C PRO A 27 24.83 7.27 5.98
N ALA A 28 24.03 7.84 5.08
CA ALA A 28 23.91 9.30 4.98
C ALA A 28 23.35 9.86 6.30
N ALA A 29 23.73 11.09 6.66
CA ALA A 29 23.28 11.79 7.85
C ALA A 29 21.77 12.08 7.76
N ALA A 30 20.95 11.07 8.06
CA ALA A 30 19.62 10.88 7.47
C ALA A 30 18.50 11.82 7.98
N ASP A 31 18.85 12.98 8.54
CA ASP A 31 17.93 14.03 8.96
C ASP A 31 18.50 15.47 8.89
N TYR A 32 19.64 15.73 8.24
CA TYR A 32 20.26 17.08 8.21
C TYR A 32 19.31 18.18 7.70
N TYR A 33 18.42 17.84 6.77
CA TYR A 33 17.43 18.74 6.20
C TYR A 33 16.50 19.34 7.27
N ALA A 34 16.29 18.63 8.39
CA ALA A 34 15.44 19.09 9.48
C ALA A 34 16.00 20.32 10.20
N ASP A 35 17.30 20.64 10.06
CA ASP A 35 17.88 21.87 10.60
C ASP A 35 17.41 23.12 9.84
N TYR A 36 17.01 22.93 8.58
CA TYR A 36 16.68 24.01 7.64
C TYR A 36 15.17 24.25 7.53
N LEU A 37 14.36 23.28 7.93
CA LEU A 37 12.92 23.32 7.70
C LEU A 37 12.17 24.00 8.86
N PRO A 38 11.10 24.75 8.58
CA PRO A 38 10.25 25.33 9.62
C PRO A 38 9.40 24.28 10.33
N GLU A 39 8.86 24.63 11.50
CA GLU A 39 7.86 23.82 12.23
C GLU A 39 6.66 23.44 11.36
N ASN A 40 6.22 24.35 10.51
CA ASN A 40 4.99 24.22 9.74
C ASN A 40 5.15 23.40 8.45
N THR A 41 6.32 22.79 8.21
CA THR A 41 6.52 21.85 7.09
C THR A 41 5.41 20.80 7.06
N LEU A 42 4.79 20.64 5.87
CA LEU A 42 3.65 19.75 5.66
C LEU A 42 4.11 18.30 5.53
N ALA A 43 5.18 18.05 4.79
CA ALA A 43 5.71 16.72 4.57
C ALA A 43 7.18 16.73 4.18
N THR A 44 7.88 15.64 4.45
CA THR A 44 9.21 15.35 3.91
C THR A 44 9.26 13.91 3.40
N ALA A 45 10.01 13.70 2.33
CA ALA A 45 10.39 12.38 1.82
C ALA A 45 11.89 12.41 1.54
N SER A 46 12.66 11.65 2.31
CA SER A 46 14.10 11.46 2.14
C SER A 46 14.32 10.12 1.47
N PHE A 47 15.11 10.13 0.41
CA PHE A 47 15.60 8.98 -0.33
C PHE A 47 17.10 8.90 -0.10
N VAL A 48 17.57 7.71 0.27
CA VAL A 48 18.96 7.42 0.60
C VAL A 48 19.56 6.55 -0.49
N ASP A 49 20.76 6.89 -0.93
CA ASP A 49 21.51 6.23 -1.99
C ASP A 49 20.72 6.03 -3.29
N LEU A 50 20.35 7.16 -3.90
CA LEU A 50 19.74 7.17 -5.21
C LEU A 50 20.70 6.69 -6.31
N GLN A 51 22.01 6.81 -6.10
CA GLN A 51 22.99 6.36 -7.07
C GLN A 51 22.86 4.86 -7.27
N GLY A 52 23.09 4.05 -6.24
CA GLY A 52 23.08 2.63 -6.51
C GLY A 52 21.65 2.05 -6.60
N LEU A 53 20.61 2.80 -6.19
CA LEU A 53 19.24 2.52 -6.62
C LEU A 53 19.19 2.44 -8.15
N SER A 54 19.70 3.48 -8.81
CA SER A 54 19.69 3.56 -10.27
C SER A 54 20.57 2.48 -10.93
N GLU A 55 21.53 1.92 -10.21
CA GLU A 55 22.40 0.83 -10.69
C GLU A 55 21.76 -0.55 -10.50
N THR A 56 21.05 -0.77 -9.41
CA THR A 56 20.54 -2.10 -9.02
C THR A 56 19.10 -2.36 -9.44
N PHE A 57 18.26 -1.33 -9.50
CA PHE A 57 16.85 -1.46 -9.88
C PHE A 57 16.65 -2.16 -11.24
N PRO A 58 17.34 -1.79 -12.33
CA PRO A 58 17.16 -2.44 -13.63
C PRO A 58 17.41 -3.95 -13.63
N ALA A 59 18.22 -4.46 -12.69
CA ALA A 59 18.57 -5.88 -12.58
C ALA A 59 17.57 -6.73 -11.77
N THR A 60 16.54 -6.11 -11.20
CA THR A 60 15.50 -6.80 -10.42
C THR A 60 14.36 -7.31 -11.30
N SER A 61 13.56 -8.27 -10.81
CA SER A 61 12.42 -8.81 -11.60
C SER A 61 11.38 -7.74 -11.95
N LEU A 62 11.03 -6.84 -11.03
CA LEU A 62 10.11 -5.75 -11.38
C LEU A 62 10.81 -4.67 -12.24
N GLY A 63 12.09 -4.37 -12.03
CA GLY A 63 12.83 -3.46 -12.90
C GLY A 63 12.90 -3.94 -14.34
N HIS A 64 13.09 -5.24 -14.53
CA HIS A 64 12.98 -5.89 -15.83
C HIS A 64 11.54 -5.88 -16.37
N PHE A 65 10.53 -6.12 -15.53
CA PHE A 65 9.10 -6.08 -15.90
C PHE A 65 8.68 -4.70 -16.44
N VAL A 66 9.09 -3.62 -15.77
CA VAL A 66 8.79 -2.23 -16.18
C VAL A 66 9.84 -1.66 -17.14
N ALA A 67 10.86 -2.42 -17.53
CA ALA A 67 11.82 -1.93 -18.50
C ALA A 67 11.10 -1.65 -19.83
N LYS A 68 11.44 -0.52 -20.47
CA LYS A 68 10.89 -0.12 -21.77
C LYS A 68 10.86 -1.27 -22.80
N PRO A 69 11.94 -2.06 -23.01
CA PRO A 69 11.93 -3.19 -23.94
C PRO A 69 10.97 -4.33 -23.57
N THR A 70 10.64 -4.48 -22.29
CA THR A 70 9.72 -5.50 -21.79
C THR A 70 8.28 -5.03 -21.96
N VAL A 71 7.97 -3.81 -21.52
CA VAL A 71 6.64 -3.21 -21.68
C VAL A 71 6.26 -3.04 -23.15
N HIS A 72 7.18 -2.63 -24.02
CA HIS A 72 6.92 -2.55 -25.47
C HIS A 72 6.51 -3.89 -26.06
N ARG A 73 7.16 -4.97 -25.62
CA ARG A 73 6.88 -6.33 -26.08
C ARG A 73 5.50 -6.78 -25.60
N ILE A 74 5.18 -6.54 -24.32
CA ILE A 74 3.85 -6.79 -23.73
C ILE A 74 2.77 -6.00 -24.48
N LEU A 75 2.93 -4.69 -24.61
CA LEU A 75 1.93 -3.79 -25.20
C LEU A 75 1.77 -4.03 -26.71
N GLY A 76 2.85 -4.38 -27.40
CA GLY A 76 2.84 -4.76 -28.81
C GLY A 76 2.07 -6.06 -29.06
N GLU A 77 2.24 -7.08 -28.21
CA GLU A 77 1.48 -8.33 -28.30
C GLU A 77 -0.03 -8.12 -28.07
N ILE A 78 -0.41 -7.24 -27.14
CA ILE A 78 -1.81 -6.94 -26.86
C ILE A 78 -2.47 -5.94 -27.82
N GLY A 79 -1.74 -5.51 -28.86
CA GLY A 79 -2.27 -4.65 -29.92
C GLY A 79 -2.50 -3.19 -29.50
N VAL A 80 -1.78 -2.69 -28.51
CA VAL A 80 -1.87 -1.28 -28.09
C VAL A 80 -1.33 -0.37 -29.21
N PRO A 81 -2.07 0.70 -29.58
CA PRO A 81 -1.65 1.59 -30.65
C PRO A 81 -0.35 2.34 -30.28
N PRO A 82 0.45 2.78 -31.26
CA PRO A 82 1.72 3.48 -31.03
C PRO A 82 1.62 4.70 -30.10
N GLN A 83 0.45 5.35 -30.04
CA GLN A 83 0.21 6.48 -29.14
C GLN A 83 0.28 6.07 -27.65
N GLY A 84 -0.21 4.89 -27.28
CA GLY A 84 -0.12 4.38 -25.91
C GLY A 84 1.31 3.97 -25.52
N LEU A 85 2.13 3.54 -26.48
CA LEU A 85 3.57 3.31 -26.28
C LEU A 85 4.32 4.62 -26.03
N LYS A 86 3.94 5.68 -26.75
CA LYS A 86 4.57 6.99 -26.59
C LYS A 86 4.35 7.59 -25.20
N GLU A 87 3.13 7.47 -24.66
CA GLU A 87 2.84 7.94 -23.30
C GLU A 87 3.69 7.21 -22.25
N TYR A 88 3.89 5.90 -22.42
CA TYR A 88 4.78 5.12 -21.55
C TYR A 88 6.23 5.57 -21.68
N ASP A 89 6.70 5.76 -22.92
CA ASP A 89 8.06 6.20 -23.21
C ASP A 89 8.38 7.57 -22.63
N ASP A 90 7.47 8.53 -22.79
CA ASP A 90 7.65 9.88 -22.27
C ASP A 90 7.81 9.85 -20.73
N VAL A 91 7.07 8.99 -20.02
CA VAL A 91 7.18 8.82 -18.56
C VAL A 91 8.46 8.06 -18.18
N TYR A 92 8.72 6.92 -18.82
CA TYR A 92 9.88 6.08 -18.52
C TYR A 92 11.19 6.80 -18.82
N ASP A 93 11.32 7.41 -20.01
CA ASP A 93 12.53 8.13 -20.42
C ASP A 93 12.73 9.38 -19.58
N GLY A 94 11.65 10.04 -19.15
CA GLY A 94 11.73 11.15 -18.19
C GLY A 94 12.34 10.73 -16.85
N LEU A 95 11.85 9.63 -16.26
CA LEU A 95 12.34 9.13 -14.98
C LEU A 95 13.73 8.48 -15.09
N ALA A 96 13.91 7.56 -16.03
CA ALA A 96 15.18 6.87 -16.27
C ALA A 96 16.27 7.85 -16.71
N GLY A 97 15.92 8.83 -17.55
CA GLY A 97 16.83 9.88 -17.98
C GLY A 97 17.36 10.70 -16.81
N VAL A 98 16.51 11.09 -15.87
CA VAL A 98 16.95 11.78 -14.64
C VAL A 98 17.83 10.87 -13.79
N MET A 99 17.39 9.66 -13.48
CA MET A 99 18.09 8.74 -12.57
C MET A 99 19.44 8.24 -13.10
N THR A 100 19.59 8.16 -14.42
CA THR A 100 20.84 7.73 -15.08
C THR A 100 21.76 8.89 -15.47
N ASN A 101 21.29 10.15 -15.35
CA ASN A 101 22.09 11.31 -15.69
C ASN A 101 23.29 11.45 -14.72
N PRO A 102 24.54 11.48 -15.22
CA PRO A 102 25.72 11.63 -14.37
C PRO A 102 25.70 12.88 -13.50
N ALA A 103 25.12 13.98 -14.00
CA ALA A 103 25.00 15.23 -13.26
C ALA A 103 23.93 15.15 -12.16
N PHE A 104 22.84 14.40 -12.36
CA PHE A 104 21.90 14.09 -11.28
C PHE A 104 22.58 13.27 -10.19
N ARG A 105 23.28 12.19 -10.56
CA ARG A 105 24.02 11.34 -9.61
C ARG A 105 25.10 12.10 -8.83
N GLN A 106 25.75 13.08 -9.45
CA GLN A 106 26.72 13.93 -8.76
C GLN A 106 26.09 14.83 -7.68
N VAL A 107 24.84 15.26 -7.87
CA VAL A 107 24.17 16.21 -6.98
C VAL A 107 23.28 15.52 -5.94
N PHE A 108 22.64 14.42 -6.34
CA PHE A 108 21.61 13.71 -5.57
C PHE A 108 21.90 12.21 -5.44
N GLY A 109 23.10 11.74 -5.81
CA GLY A 109 23.45 10.32 -5.75
C GLY A 109 23.43 9.77 -4.32
N ASP A 110 24.00 10.52 -3.37
CA ASP A 110 24.09 10.11 -1.97
C ASP A 110 22.71 10.17 -1.29
N ASP A 111 21.97 11.27 -1.49
CA ASP A 111 20.58 11.41 -1.06
C ASP A 111 19.82 12.49 -1.83
N ALA A 112 18.50 12.42 -1.74
CA ALA A 112 17.63 13.55 -2.04
C ALA A 112 16.52 13.63 -1.01
N VAL A 113 16.17 14.84 -0.61
CA VAL A 113 15.02 15.10 0.26
C VAL A 113 14.10 16.09 -0.41
N VAL A 114 12.84 15.72 -0.55
CA VAL A 114 11.78 16.64 -0.97
C VAL A 114 11.00 17.05 0.26
N ALA A 115 10.95 18.34 0.54
CA ALA A 115 10.12 18.93 1.57
C ALA A 115 9.01 19.77 0.94
N VAL A 116 7.82 19.67 1.52
CA VAL A 116 6.66 20.48 1.14
C VAL A 116 6.40 21.48 2.25
N LEU A 117 6.60 22.76 1.95
CA LEU A 117 6.28 23.88 2.82
C LEU A 117 4.80 24.27 2.67
N PRO A 118 4.22 25.00 3.63
CA PRO A 118 2.88 25.54 3.47
C PRO A 118 2.82 26.51 2.29
N PRO A 119 1.88 26.32 1.35
CA PRO A 119 1.64 27.28 0.28
C PRO A 119 0.98 28.55 0.83
N ASP A 120 1.10 29.66 0.10
CA ASP A 120 0.22 30.80 0.28
C ASP A 120 -1.19 30.41 -0.18
N VAL A 121 -2.17 30.43 0.73
CA VAL A 121 -3.54 29.95 0.47
C VAL A 121 -4.25 30.78 -0.60
N GLU A 122 -3.99 32.09 -0.68
CA GLU A 122 -4.60 32.95 -1.70
C GLU A 122 -3.99 32.70 -3.07
N LEU A 123 -2.67 32.50 -3.15
CA LEU A 123 -2.00 32.16 -4.40
C LEU A 123 -2.32 30.73 -4.85
N LEU A 124 -2.45 29.79 -3.92
CA LEU A 124 -2.86 28.41 -4.19
C LEU A 124 -4.24 28.36 -4.83
N ARG A 125 -5.14 29.27 -4.46
CA ARG A 125 -6.47 29.39 -5.09
C ARG A 125 -6.39 29.94 -6.52
N LYS A 126 -5.50 30.89 -6.77
CA LYS A 126 -5.37 31.55 -8.07
C LYS A 126 -4.62 30.68 -9.09
N ASP A 127 -3.51 30.10 -8.68
CA ASP A 127 -2.65 29.26 -9.51
C ASP A 127 -2.07 28.09 -8.69
N PRO A 128 -2.84 27.00 -8.55
CA PRO A 128 -2.47 25.89 -7.68
C PRO A 128 -1.16 25.21 -8.09
N GLU A 129 -0.88 25.13 -9.39
CA GLU A 129 0.29 24.40 -9.88
C GLU A 129 1.57 25.17 -9.61
N LYS A 130 1.56 26.47 -9.92
CA LYS A 130 2.68 27.36 -9.63
C LYS A 130 2.94 27.48 -8.15
N GLU A 131 1.90 27.59 -7.33
CA GLU A 131 2.06 27.72 -5.88
C GLU A 131 2.55 26.42 -5.23
N LEU A 132 2.07 25.26 -5.70
CA LEU A 132 2.61 23.98 -5.24
C LEU A 132 4.08 23.79 -5.64
N LYS A 133 4.48 24.15 -6.87
CA LYS A 133 5.89 24.14 -7.28
C LYS A 133 6.75 25.04 -6.38
N LYS A 134 6.28 26.25 -6.06
CA LYS A 134 6.95 27.18 -5.14
C LYS A 134 7.07 26.63 -3.72
N SER A 135 6.12 25.81 -3.29
CA SER A 135 6.11 25.20 -1.95
C SER A 135 7.14 24.07 -1.79
N LEU A 136 7.78 23.64 -2.88
CA LEU A 136 8.81 22.60 -2.83
C LEU A 136 10.17 23.18 -2.47
N LEU A 137 10.85 22.47 -1.58
CA LEU A 137 12.26 22.66 -1.25
C LEU A 137 12.95 21.30 -1.37
N VAL A 138 13.98 21.23 -2.20
CA VAL A 138 14.74 19.99 -2.44
C VAL A 138 16.11 20.13 -1.81
N PHE A 139 16.54 19.11 -1.08
CA PHE A 139 17.87 19.01 -0.51
C PHE A 139 18.63 17.84 -1.13
N GLY A 140 19.94 17.97 -1.22
CA GLY A 140 20.85 16.88 -1.52
C GLY A 140 22.18 17.11 -0.83
N THR A 141 22.88 16.03 -0.50
CA THR A 141 24.28 16.05 -0.09
C THR A 141 25.15 15.71 -1.30
N SER A 142 26.20 16.50 -1.49
CA SER A 142 27.14 16.30 -2.59
C SER A 142 28.55 16.62 -2.11
N SER A 143 29.45 15.68 -2.36
CA SER A 143 30.90 15.83 -2.14
C SER A 143 31.61 16.54 -3.29
N VAL A 144 30.90 16.84 -4.39
CA VAL A 144 31.47 17.39 -5.63
C VAL A 144 31.59 18.92 -5.54
N ALA A 145 32.66 19.48 -6.10
CA ALA A 145 32.81 20.93 -6.26
C ALA A 145 31.87 21.45 -7.36
N GLY A 146 31.14 22.54 -7.08
CA GLY A 146 30.20 23.15 -8.03
C GLY A 146 28.94 22.30 -8.32
N PRO A 147 28.22 21.78 -7.31
CA PRO A 147 27.06 20.91 -7.55
C PRO A 147 25.92 21.62 -8.30
N LEU A 148 25.80 22.95 -8.17
CA LEU A 148 24.80 23.73 -8.90
C LEU A 148 25.11 23.86 -10.40
N ASP A 149 26.39 23.84 -10.78
CA ASP A 149 26.79 23.81 -12.19
C ASP A 149 26.46 22.45 -12.80
N SER A 150 26.66 21.37 -12.03
CA SER A 150 26.21 20.02 -12.42
C SER A 150 24.69 19.98 -12.57
N PHE A 151 23.92 20.53 -11.62
CA PHE A 151 22.47 20.61 -11.75
C PHE A 151 22.04 21.44 -12.96
N ALA A 152 22.70 22.57 -13.25
CA ALA A 152 22.40 23.36 -14.44
C ALA A 152 22.62 22.59 -15.74
N ARG A 153 23.69 21.76 -15.81
CA ARG A 153 23.92 20.85 -16.93
C ARG A 153 22.84 19.76 -17.04
N LEU A 154 22.37 19.23 -15.91
CA LEU A 154 21.31 18.22 -15.86
C LEU A 154 20.04 18.72 -16.56
N VAL A 155 19.63 19.95 -16.27
CA VAL A 155 18.43 20.57 -16.86
C VAL A 155 18.71 21.22 -18.22
N MET A 156 19.89 21.01 -18.79
CA MET A 156 20.34 21.61 -20.05
C MET A 156 20.16 23.14 -20.09
N SER A 157 20.31 23.80 -18.93
CA SER A 157 20.12 25.23 -18.83
C SER A 157 21.14 25.97 -19.67
N LYS A 158 20.66 26.84 -20.56
CA LYS A 158 21.51 27.75 -21.33
C LYS A 158 21.79 29.05 -20.58
N ASN A 159 21.07 29.30 -19.49
CA ASN A 159 21.09 30.56 -18.77
C ASN A 159 21.22 30.31 -17.26
N VAL A 160 22.47 30.36 -16.80
CA VAL A 160 22.84 30.24 -15.39
C VAL A 160 23.41 31.57 -14.94
N GLY A 161 22.80 32.15 -13.91
CA GLY A 161 23.21 33.44 -13.37
C GLY A 161 23.39 33.39 -11.86
N LYS A 162 23.93 34.47 -11.32
CA LYS A 162 23.93 34.75 -9.89
C LYS A 162 22.91 35.83 -9.59
N GLU A 163 22.10 35.62 -8.57
CA GLU A 163 21.11 36.59 -8.08
C GLU A 163 21.26 36.70 -6.57
N THR A 164 21.38 37.92 -6.06
CA THR A 164 21.41 38.15 -4.60
C THR A 164 20.00 38.42 -4.11
N VAL A 165 19.49 37.56 -3.23
CA VAL A 165 18.16 37.68 -2.65
C VAL A 165 18.32 37.80 -1.14
N GLU A 166 17.89 38.92 -0.57
CA GLU A 166 17.99 39.20 0.88
C GLU A 166 19.40 38.97 1.47
N GLY A 167 20.44 39.34 0.70
CA GLY A 167 21.84 39.20 1.11
C GLY A 167 22.44 37.80 0.89
N LEU A 168 21.66 36.84 0.39
CA LEU A 168 22.12 35.50 0.02
C LEU A 168 22.37 35.42 -1.48
N GLU A 169 23.58 35.07 -1.89
CA GLU A 169 23.88 34.80 -3.30
C GLU A 169 23.32 33.41 -3.68
N LEU A 170 22.39 33.41 -4.63
CA LEU A 170 21.75 32.22 -5.19
C LEU A 170 22.19 32.03 -6.64
N THR A 171 22.31 30.77 -7.06
CA THR A 171 22.44 30.44 -8.48
C THR A 171 21.04 30.35 -9.09
N ARG A 172 20.75 31.21 -10.06
CA ARG A 172 19.52 31.20 -10.84
C ARG A 172 19.72 30.30 -12.06
N ILE A 173 18.86 29.29 -12.22
CA ILE A 173 18.97 28.27 -13.27
C ILE A 173 17.66 28.22 -14.03
N GLU A 174 17.70 28.58 -15.31
CA GLU A 174 16.53 28.50 -16.19
C GLU A 174 16.33 27.05 -16.64
N VAL A 175 15.18 26.45 -16.31
CA VAL A 175 14.89 25.04 -16.57
C VAL A 175 14.09 24.88 -17.86
N ASP A 176 13.18 25.81 -18.13
CA ASP A 176 12.46 25.98 -19.39
C ASP A 176 12.12 27.47 -19.61
N ASP A 177 11.46 27.81 -20.72
CA ASP A 177 11.15 29.19 -21.11
C ASP A 177 10.33 29.97 -20.06
N ASN A 178 9.69 29.30 -19.10
CA ASN A 178 8.82 29.92 -18.10
C ASN A 178 9.20 29.60 -16.63
N ASP A 179 10.03 28.59 -16.38
CA ASP A 179 10.38 28.09 -15.06
C ASP A 179 11.86 28.31 -14.72
N VAL A 180 12.06 28.84 -13.52
CA VAL A 180 13.38 29.14 -12.96
C VAL A 180 13.50 28.43 -11.63
N VAL A 181 14.59 27.68 -11.47
CA VAL A 181 14.99 27.07 -10.20
C VAL A 181 16.16 27.85 -9.63
N TYR A 182 16.08 28.14 -8.35
CA TYR A 182 17.14 28.76 -7.58
C TYR A 182 17.87 27.68 -6.79
N GLY A 183 19.19 27.81 -6.71
CA GLY A 183 20.05 26.88 -6.02
C GLY A 183 20.99 27.57 -5.04
N TYR A 184 21.23 26.93 -3.91
CA TYR A 184 22.26 27.30 -2.94
C TYR A 184 23.08 26.07 -2.55
N ALA A 185 24.39 26.22 -2.46
CA ALA A 185 25.29 25.14 -2.09
C ALA A 185 26.35 25.62 -1.10
N LYS A 186 26.42 24.99 0.09
CA LYS A 186 27.40 25.31 1.13
C LYS A 186 27.68 24.10 2.01
N LYS A 187 28.97 23.85 2.31
CA LYS A 187 29.42 22.74 3.17
C LYS A 187 28.85 21.37 2.78
N GLY A 188 28.79 21.10 1.47
CA GLY A 188 28.30 19.82 0.93
C GLY A 188 26.79 19.64 0.92
N VAL A 189 26.01 20.66 1.34
CA VAL A 189 24.54 20.65 1.22
C VAL A 189 24.12 21.51 0.05
N VAL A 190 23.25 20.96 -0.79
CA VAL A 190 22.59 21.61 -1.92
C VAL A 190 21.12 21.82 -1.55
N ILE A 191 20.60 23.02 -1.84
CA ILE A 191 19.19 23.38 -1.64
C ILE A 191 18.66 23.96 -2.95
N LEU A 192 17.56 23.43 -3.47
CA LEU A 192 16.89 23.91 -4.66
C LEU A 192 15.44 24.32 -4.37
N SER A 193 14.97 25.40 -4.98
CA SER A 193 13.55 25.80 -4.93
C SER A 193 13.16 26.65 -6.15
N TYR A 194 11.88 26.58 -6.53
CA TYR A 194 11.27 27.52 -7.47
C TYR A 194 10.98 28.90 -6.84
N ALA A 195 11.08 29.02 -5.52
CA ALA A 195 10.90 30.28 -4.78
C ALA A 195 12.19 30.62 -4.00
N PRO A 196 12.99 31.62 -4.42
CA PRO A 196 14.27 31.92 -3.77
C PRO A 196 14.12 32.31 -2.31
N ALA A 197 13.00 32.97 -1.94
CA ALA A 197 12.67 33.31 -0.57
C ALA A 197 12.61 32.08 0.37
N ASN A 198 12.26 30.90 -0.14
CA ASN A 198 12.24 29.68 0.67
C ASN A 198 13.64 29.20 1.02
N ILE A 199 14.63 29.39 0.15
CA ILE A 199 16.04 29.09 0.43
C ILE A 199 16.58 30.05 1.50
N VAL A 200 16.26 31.35 1.38
CA VAL A 200 16.65 32.35 2.37
C VAL A 200 16.09 32.01 3.76
N ARG A 201 14.78 31.73 3.85
CA ARG A 201 14.13 31.33 5.11
C ARG A 201 14.74 30.06 5.70
N ALA A 202 15.04 29.08 4.86
CA ALA A 202 15.66 27.83 5.29
C ALA A 202 17.05 28.04 5.90
N MET A 203 17.83 28.96 5.32
CA MET A 203 19.14 29.35 5.88
C MET A 203 19.00 30.11 7.19
N GLN A 204 18.06 31.06 7.28
CA GLN A 204 17.76 31.80 8.52
C GLN A 204 17.33 30.84 9.64
N GLN A 205 16.51 29.83 9.33
CA GLN A 205 16.11 28.80 10.30
C GLN A 205 17.29 28.01 10.85
N LYS A 206 18.20 27.58 9.97
CA LYS A 206 19.40 26.87 10.37
C LYS A 206 20.31 27.71 11.25
N GLU A 207 20.49 28.99 10.92
CA GLU A 207 21.33 29.91 11.70
C GLU A 207 20.71 30.24 13.06
N ALA A 208 19.38 30.31 13.15
CA ALA A 208 18.66 30.50 14.40
C ALA A 208 18.62 29.25 15.30
N GLY A 209 18.95 28.07 14.78
CA GLY A 209 18.88 26.81 15.53
C GLY A 209 17.45 26.38 15.87
N SER A 210 16.45 26.84 15.12
CA SER A 210 15.02 26.60 15.36
C SER A 210 14.37 25.76 14.26
N GLY A 211 15.12 24.80 13.70
CA GLY A 211 14.65 23.93 12.63
C GLY A 211 13.66 22.86 13.11
N LEU A 212 13.03 22.19 12.16
CA LEU A 212 12.09 21.07 12.33
C LEU A 212 12.59 20.02 13.34
N ARG A 213 13.91 19.81 13.43
CA ARG A 213 14.56 18.87 14.37
C ARG A 213 14.16 19.10 15.83
N GLU A 214 13.94 20.35 16.23
CA GLU A 214 13.73 20.75 17.63
C GLU A 214 12.28 20.51 18.10
N PHE A 215 11.37 20.14 17.20
CA PHE A 215 9.96 19.97 17.54
C PHE A 215 9.63 18.54 17.92
N ALA A 216 8.90 18.37 19.04
CA ALA A 216 8.58 17.08 19.63
C ALA A 216 7.93 16.08 18.66
N PHE A 217 7.06 16.56 17.76
CA PHE A 217 6.42 15.70 16.77
C PHE A 217 7.42 15.10 15.75
N PHE A 218 8.48 15.83 15.40
CA PHE A 218 9.52 15.33 14.51
C PHE A 218 10.53 14.47 15.26
N THR A 219 10.80 14.80 16.53
CA THR A 219 11.56 13.91 17.42
C THR A 219 10.90 12.53 17.55
N ALA A 220 9.56 12.47 17.62
CA ALA A 220 8.82 11.21 17.62
C ALA A 220 9.00 10.43 16.31
N ALA A 221 8.91 11.10 15.16
CA ALA A 221 9.20 10.50 13.85
C ALA A 221 10.61 9.91 13.78
N LYS A 222 11.61 10.66 14.25
CA LYS A 222 13.00 10.20 14.34
C LYS A 222 13.14 9.00 15.27
N GLY A 223 12.51 9.03 16.45
CA GLY A 223 12.50 7.92 17.38
C GLY A 223 11.92 6.64 16.77
N PHE A 224 10.83 6.76 16.00
CA PHE A 224 10.25 5.66 15.24
C PHE A 224 11.24 5.11 14.19
N TRP A 225 11.82 5.97 13.36
CA TRP A 225 12.79 5.56 12.34
C TRP A 225 14.02 4.86 12.96
N THR A 226 14.58 5.40 14.04
CA THR A 226 15.73 4.81 14.75
C THR A 226 15.38 3.46 15.35
N LYS A 227 14.21 3.32 15.97
CA LYS A 227 13.75 2.04 16.54
C LYS A 227 13.59 0.97 15.46
N LYS A 228 13.11 1.36 14.29
CA LYS A 228 12.87 0.44 13.17
C LYS A 228 14.12 0.11 12.37
N ALA A 229 15.10 1.02 12.30
CA ALA A 229 16.26 0.86 11.44
C ALA A 229 17.60 0.64 12.18
N ALA A 230 17.56 0.19 13.43
CA ALA A 230 18.73 0.23 14.34
C ALA A 230 20.01 -0.42 13.78
N THR A 231 19.89 -1.45 12.96
CA THR A 231 21.00 -2.14 12.28
C THR A 231 20.73 -2.40 10.80
N GLN A 232 19.60 -1.91 10.29
CA GLN A 232 19.09 -2.25 8.98
C GLN A 232 19.39 -1.15 7.97
N ARG A 233 19.42 -1.52 6.69
CA ARG A 233 19.71 -0.58 5.61
C ARG A 233 18.47 0.23 5.28
N ILE A 234 18.58 1.55 5.26
CA ILE A 234 17.44 2.47 5.07
C ILE A 234 17.41 2.97 3.65
N TYR A 235 16.22 2.97 3.03
CA TYR A 235 15.99 3.56 1.71
C TYR A 235 15.24 4.86 1.77
N THR A 236 14.17 4.87 2.54
CA THR A 236 13.32 6.04 2.63
C THR A 236 12.89 6.31 4.04
N ARG A 237 12.71 7.59 4.30
CA ARG A 237 12.04 8.11 5.47
C ARG A 237 11.06 9.15 5.00
N SER A 238 9.83 9.09 5.47
CA SER A 238 8.87 10.15 5.22
C SER A 238 8.17 10.57 6.50
N TYR A 239 7.84 11.86 6.53
CA TYR A 239 7.09 12.50 7.60
C TYR A 239 5.96 13.30 6.97
N VAL A 240 4.79 13.27 7.57
CA VAL A 240 3.60 14.04 7.16
C VAL A 240 2.97 14.66 8.40
N ASN A 241 2.73 15.97 8.35
CA ASN A 241 2.10 16.74 9.42
C ASN A 241 0.61 16.94 9.15
N PHE A 242 -0.22 16.01 9.66
CA PHE A 242 -1.67 16.06 9.44
C PHE A 242 -2.33 17.27 10.10
N THR A 243 -1.79 17.78 11.20
CA THR A 243 -2.32 18.99 11.85
C THR A 243 -2.24 20.20 10.90
N ARG A 244 -1.11 20.36 10.19
CA ARG A 244 -0.92 21.45 9.24
C ARG A 244 -1.70 21.22 7.94
N ILE A 245 -1.70 20.00 7.41
CA ILE A 245 -2.50 19.63 6.23
C ILE A 245 -4.01 19.87 6.47
N ARG A 246 -4.52 19.49 7.64
CA ARG A 246 -5.92 19.74 8.03
C ARG A 246 -6.27 21.22 7.99
N SER A 247 -5.37 22.09 8.41
CA SER A 247 -5.59 23.54 8.44
C SER A 247 -5.82 24.08 7.02
N LEU A 248 -5.00 23.63 6.05
CA LEU A 248 -5.18 23.95 4.63
C LEU A 248 -6.53 23.49 4.07
N PHE A 249 -6.95 22.26 4.42
CA PHE A 249 -8.25 21.74 4.01
C PHE A 249 -9.42 22.52 4.62
N SER A 250 -9.28 22.95 5.87
CA SER A 250 -10.32 23.69 6.60
C SER A 250 -10.53 25.10 6.03
N GLU A 251 -9.48 25.71 5.49
CA GLU A 251 -9.49 27.04 4.85
C GLU A 251 -9.89 27.00 3.36
N SER A 252 -10.19 25.81 2.82
CA SER A 252 -10.62 25.68 1.43
C SER A 252 -12.03 26.22 1.21
N MET A 253 -12.23 26.89 0.07
CA MET A 253 -13.57 27.28 -0.40
C MET A 253 -14.36 26.09 -0.95
N ASN A 254 -13.68 24.96 -1.24
CA ASN A 254 -14.33 23.76 -1.75
C ASN A 254 -14.95 22.96 -0.59
N PRO A 255 -16.28 22.72 -0.60
CA PRO A 255 -16.95 21.94 0.44
C PRO A 255 -16.35 20.54 0.65
N GLN A 256 -15.97 19.83 -0.40
CA GLN A 256 -15.39 18.48 -0.30
C GLN A 256 -14.03 18.48 0.40
N GLU A 257 -13.22 19.51 0.16
CA GLU A 257 -11.91 19.68 0.80
C GLU A 257 -12.07 19.99 2.29
N ARG A 258 -13.06 20.82 2.67
CA ARG A 258 -13.41 21.04 4.08
C ARG A 258 -13.90 19.77 4.77
N GLU A 259 -14.68 18.93 4.08
CA GLU A 259 -15.08 17.63 4.61
C GLU A 259 -13.85 16.72 4.87
N ILE A 260 -12.88 16.65 3.95
CA ILE A 260 -11.62 15.93 4.19
C ILE A 260 -10.92 16.46 5.45
N GLY A 261 -10.88 17.79 5.64
CA GLY A 261 -10.36 18.41 6.85
C GLY A 261 -11.04 17.91 8.13
N LYS A 262 -12.35 17.67 8.12
CA LYS A 262 -13.07 17.10 9.27
C LYS A 262 -12.65 15.65 9.56
N TYR A 263 -12.41 14.83 8.54
CA TYR A 263 -11.93 13.46 8.73
C TYR A 263 -10.48 13.39 9.21
N LEU A 264 -9.67 14.41 8.91
CA LEU A 264 -8.31 14.54 9.42
C LEU A 264 -8.25 15.04 10.88
N GLN A 265 -9.38 15.41 11.49
CA GLN A 265 -9.42 15.83 12.88
C GLN A 265 -8.87 14.73 13.81
N GLY A 266 -8.01 15.14 14.74
CA GLY A 266 -7.37 14.27 15.72
C GLY A 266 -6.09 13.59 15.22
N PHE A 267 -5.85 13.52 13.92
CA PHE A 267 -4.58 13.02 13.37
C PHE A 267 -3.46 14.05 13.55
N LYS A 268 -2.31 13.60 14.08
CA LYS A 268 -1.15 14.44 14.37
C LYS A 268 -0.15 14.38 13.23
N SER A 269 0.39 13.19 12.99
CA SER A 269 1.46 12.95 12.03
C SER A 269 1.43 11.52 11.50
N MET A 270 2.11 11.30 10.38
CA MET A 270 2.48 9.98 9.90
C MET A 270 3.97 9.95 9.61
N SER A 271 4.61 8.87 10.05
CA SER A 271 6.02 8.61 9.81
C SER A 271 6.16 7.25 9.16
N SER A 272 6.91 7.17 8.07
CA SER A 272 7.22 5.89 7.42
C SER A 272 8.73 5.72 7.28
N VAL A 273 9.19 4.47 7.34
CA VAL A 273 10.56 4.09 7.04
C VAL A 273 10.55 2.79 6.26
N MET A 274 11.46 2.71 5.30
CA MET A 274 11.67 1.50 4.53
C MET A 274 13.08 0.98 4.73
N VAL A 275 13.17 -0.29 5.12
CA VAL A 275 14.40 -0.96 5.52
C VAL A 275 14.58 -2.29 4.82
N GLU A 276 15.82 -2.63 4.45
CA GLU A 276 16.21 -4.00 4.05
C GLU A 276 16.96 -4.67 5.20
N ASP A 277 16.61 -5.95 5.38
CA ASP A 277 17.27 -6.87 6.28
C ASP A 277 17.44 -8.22 5.57
N HIS A 278 18.68 -8.50 5.13
CA HIS A 278 19.06 -9.69 4.36
C HIS A 278 18.17 -9.95 3.14
N ASP A 279 17.22 -10.86 3.25
CA ASP A 279 16.29 -11.27 2.18
C ASP A 279 14.90 -10.64 2.33
N THR A 280 14.75 -9.67 3.24
CA THR A 280 13.49 -8.99 3.50
C THR A 280 13.55 -7.50 3.25
N LEU A 281 12.44 -6.96 2.77
CA LEU A 281 12.22 -5.54 2.56
C LEU A 281 10.96 -5.14 3.34
N GLU A 282 11.11 -4.33 4.38
CA GLU A 282 10.03 -3.89 5.25
C GLU A 282 9.74 -2.40 5.05
N MET A 283 8.47 -2.07 4.76
CA MET A 283 7.94 -0.72 4.90
C MET A 283 7.11 -0.64 6.18
N SER A 284 7.57 0.17 7.12
CA SER A 284 6.93 0.39 8.42
C SER A 284 6.36 1.80 8.49
N THR A 285 5.09 1.93 8.90
CA THR A 285 4.39 3.21 9.04
C THR A 285 3.79 3.34 10.44
N GLN A 286 3.94 4.51 11.05
CA GLN A 286 3.27 4.91 12.29
C GLN A 286 2.41 6.15 12.03
N LEU A 287 1.12 6.05 12.35
CA LEU A 287 0.15 7.13 12.31
C LEU A 287 -0.21 7.53 13.74
N GLU A 288 0.05 8.77 14.12
CA GLU A 288 -0.24 9.29 15.46
C GLU A 288 -1.52 10.11 15.48
N TYR A 289 -2.28 10.01 16.57
CA TYR A 289 -3.52 10.75 16.76
C TYR A 289 -3.84 10.99 18.24
N THR A 290 -4.84 11.83 18.51
CA THR A 290 -5.53 11.89 19.81
C THR A 290 -6.88 11.20 19.63
N PHE A 291 -7.08 10.06 20.29
CA PHE A 291 -8.28 9.22 20.09
C PHE A 291 -9.60 9.98 20.26
N ASP A 292 -9.68 10.79 21.32
CA ASP A 292 -10.91 11.46 21.71
C ASP A 292 -11.25 12.64 20.78
N GLU A 293 -10.27 13.14 20.05
CA GLU A 293 -10.43 14.17 19.02
C GLU A 293 -10.74 13.59 17.64
N LEU A 294 -10.53 12.29 17.41
CA LEU A 294 -10.83 11.69 16.11
C LEU A 294 -12.27 11.93 15.69
N HIS A 295 -12.47 12.12 14.38
CA HIS A 295 -13.81 12.16 13.80
C HIS A 295 -14.62 10.93 14.28
N PRO A 296 -15.89 11.09 14.72
CA PRO A 296 -16.66 10.02 15.34
C PRO A 296 -16.66 8.72 14.54
N TRP A 297 -16.78 8.83 13.21
CA TRP A 297 -16.72 7.69 12.29
C TRP A 297 -15.41 6.89 12.38
N VAL A 298 -14.26 7.57 12.42
CA VAL A 298 -12.94 6.93 12.55
C VAL A 298 -12.79 6.31 13.95
N ARG A 299 -13.21 7.06 14.97
CA ARG A 299 -13.14 6.61 16.36
C ARG A 299 -13.94 5.33 16.59
N ASP A 300 -15.15 5.24 16.05
CA ASP A 300 -16.02 4.07 16.24
C ASP A 300 -15.54 2.85 15.43
N GLN A 301 -14.87 3.07 14.31
CA GLN A 301 -14.13 2.03 13.60
C GLN A 301 -12.96 1.50 14.45
N TYR A 302 -12.19 2.39 15.08
CA TYR A 302 -11.03 2.02 15.90
C TYR A 302 -11.44 1.34 17.21
N LYS A 303 -12.62 1.62 17.76
CA LYS A 303 -13.20 0.88 18.90
C LYS A 303 -13.55 -0.57 18.55
N ALA A 304 -13.86 -0.84 17.29
CA ALA A 304 -14.35 -2.14 16.84
C ALA A 304 -13.23 -3.12 16.46
N VAL A 305 -11.96 -2.75 16.65
CA VAL A 305 -10.84 -3.67 16.41
C VAL A 305 -10.90 -4.87 17.34
N SER A 306 -10.64 -6.04 16.77
CA SER A 306 -10.74 -7.31 17.47
C SER A 306 -9.47 -7.53 18.27
N LYS A 307 -9.62 -7.99 19.52
CA LYS A 307 -8.47 -8.31 20.37
C LYS A 307 -7.69 -9.54 19.88
N GLN A 308 -8.30 -10.35 19.01
CA GLN A 308 -7.76 -11.61 18.54
C GLN A 308 -8.30 -11.93 17.14
N ASN A 309 -7.48 -12.59 16.33
CA ASN A 309 -7.85 -13.13 15.03
C ASN A 309 -8.33 -14.60 15.20
N TYR A 310 -9.62 -14.86 15.01
CA TYR A 310 -10.23 -16.21 15.15
C TYR A 310 -10.11 -17.09 13.90
N SER A 311 -9.49 -16.60 12.84
CA SER A 311 -9.24 -17.36 11.60
C SER A 311 -7.76 -17.63 11.37
N LEU A 312 -6.88 -17.27 12.31
CA LEU A 312 -5.44 -17.41 12.16
C LEU A 312 -5.02 -18.87 11.90
N GLY A 313 -5.76 -19.83 12.46
CA GLY A 313 -5.56 -21.26 12.19
C GLY A 313 -5.75 -21.65 10.72
N LEU A 314 -6.49 -20.87 9.93
CA LEU A 314 -6.70 -21.14 8.49
C LEU A 314 -5.46 -20.87 7.66
N LEU A 315 -4.55 -20.03 8.15
CA LEU A 315 -3.32 -19.66 7.47
C LEU A 315 -2.31 -20.80 7.61
N SER A 316 -2.26 -21.68 6.61
CA SER A 316 -1.41 -22.88 6.58
C SER A 316 -0.25 -22.72 5.61
N ASN A 317 0.69 -23.66 5.60
CA ASN A 317 1.78 -23.69 4.62
C ASN A 317 1.31 -23.90 3.17
N LYS A 318 0.04 -24.29 2.95
CA LYS A 318 -0.57 -24.36 1.62
C LYS A 318 -1.26 -23.05 1.21
N SER A 319 -1.42 -22.10 2.13
CA SER A 319 -2.15 -20.87 1.85
C SER A 319 -1.40 -20.02 0.83
N LEU A 320 -2.03 -19.77 -0.31
CA LEU A 320 -1.57 -18.89 -1.37
C LEU A 320 -1.82 -17.43 -1.01
N VAL A 321 -3.00 -17.16 -0.45
CA VAL A 321 -3.42 -15.83 0.01
C VAL A 321 -4.27 -16.01 1.26
N TYR A 322 -4.01 -15.18 2.26
CA TYR A 322 -4.81 -15.02 3.46
C TYR A 322 -5.06 -13.54 3.65
N TYR A 323 -6.32 -13.18 3.85
CA TYR A 323 -6.74 -11.83 4.18
C TYR A 323 -7.66 -11.90 5.37
N TRP A 324 -7.37 -11.09 6.37
CA TRP A 324 -8.20 -10.91 7.55
C TRP A 324 -8.24 -9.43 7.88
N VAL A 325 -9.42 -8.97 8.27
CA VAL A 325 -9.61 -7.61 8.71
C VAL A 325 -10.67 -7.52 9.80
N SER A 326 -10.47 -6.59 10.73
CA SER A 326 -11.38 -6.28 11.82
C SER A 326 -11.97 -4.88 11.62
N LEU A 327 -12.96 -4.78 10.74
CA LEU A 327 -13.51 -3.50 10.28
C LEU A 327 -15.04 -3.38 10.43
N LEU A 328 -15.74 -4.47 10.70
CA LEU A 328 -17.19 -4.49 10.61
C LEU A 328 -17.86 -4.05 11.92
N ASN A 329 -17.86 -2.73 12.12
CA ASN A 329 -18.76 -2.12 13.09
C ASN A 329 -20.16 -1.98 12.47
N LYS A 330 -21.21 -2.32 13.23
CA LYS A 330 -22.61 -2.14 12.81
C LYS A 330 -22.90 -0.69 12.42
N ASP A 331 -22.47 0.26 13.25
CA ASP A 331 -22.71 1.68 13.02
C ASP A 331 -21.92 2.17 11.81
N TYR A 332 -20.71 1.64 11.61
CA TYR A 332 -19.90 1.91 10.41
C TYR A 332 -20.62 1.43 9.14
N LEU A 333 -21.05 0.17 9.11
CA LEU A 333 -21.74 -0.41 7.94
C LEU A 333 -23.05 0.31 7.66
N LYS A 334 -23.83 0.61 8.70
CA LYS A 334 -25.07 1.37 8.57
C LYS A 334 -24.81 2.76 8.00
N ASN A 335 -23.85 3.48 8.56
CA ASN A 335 -23.50 4.82 8.09
C ASN A 335 -22.91 4.81 6.68
N LEU A 336 -22.08 3.84 6.32
CA LEU A 336 -21.54 3.71 4.97
C LEU A 336 -22.66 3.52 3.93
N LEU A 337 -23.61 2.63 4.24
CA LEU A 337 -24.73 2.34 3.34
C LEU A 337 -25.76 3.48 3.32
N ALA A 338 -26.02 4.16 4.45
CA ALA A 338 -27.00 5.23 4.56
C ALA A 338 -26.48 6.59 4.06
N ALA A 339 -25.21 6.92 4.32
CA ALA A 339 -24.60 8.21 3.92
C ALA A 339 -24.34 8.29 2.42
N ALA A 340 -24.20 7.15 1.73
CA ALA A 340 -24.04 7.12 0.29
C ALA A 340 -25.31 7.58 -0.45
N ASN A 341 -26.49 7.10 0.00
CA ASN A 341 -27.81 7.49 -0.50
C ASN A 341 -28.90 6.84 0.36
N GLU A 342 -29.68 7.62 1.10
CA GLU A 342 -30.73 7.09 2.00
C GLU A 342 -31.82 6.31 1.25
N ASP A 343 -32.14 6.70 0.02
CA ASP A 343 -33.10 5.99 -0.83
C ASP A 343 -32.51 4.65 -1.30
N GLN A 344 -31.21 4.61 -1.61
CA GLN A 344 -30.51 3.36 -1.93
C GLN A 344 -30.46 2.43 -0.71
N TYR A 345 -30.24 2.96 0.49
CA TYR A 345 -30.31 2.17 1.72
C TYR A 345 -31.71 1.55 1.89
N LYS A 346 -32.78 2.34 1.71
CA LYS A 346 -34.17 1.84 1.77
C LYS A 346 -34.45 0.80 0.69
N GLN A 347 -33.91 0.96 -0.52
CA GLN A 347 -34.03 -0.02 -1.59
C GLN A 347 -33.31 -1.33 -1.25
N ILE A 348 -32.08 -1.25 -0.71
CA ILE A 348 -31.33 -2.42 -0.27
C ILE A 348 -32.06 -3.10 0.89
N ASP A 349 -32.54 -2.36 1.89
CA ASP A 349 -33.34 -2.91 2.99
C ASP A 349 -34.60 -3.60 2.47
N SER A 350 -35.32 -3.00 1.53
CA SER A 350 -36.50 -3.62 0.92
C SER A 350 -36.15 -4.90 0.17
N GLN A 351 -35.02 -4.95 -0.56
CA GLN A 351 -34.55 -6.15 -1.24
C GLN A 351 -34.12 -7.22 -0.24
N VAL A 352 -33.38 -6.85 0.81
CA VAL A 352 -32.93 -7.75 1.87
C VAL A 352 -34.12 -8.34 2.61
N ARG A 353 -35.16 -7.55 2.91
CA ARG A 353 -36.42 -8.07 3.49
C ARG A 353 -37.11 -9.06 2.57
N LYS A 354 -37.17 -8.75 1.27
CA LYS A 354 -37.80 -9.62 0.27
C LYS A 354 -37.03 -10.94 0.11
N GLU A 355 -35.72 -10.88 0.01
CA GLU A 355 -34.86 -12.03 -0.28
C GLU A 355 -34.51 -12.84 0.97
N LEU A 356 -34.24 -12.19 2.10
CA LEU A 356 -33.76 -12.84 3.33
C LEU A 356 -34.77 -12.83 4.49
N GLY A 357 -35.95 -12.22 4.34
CA GLY A 357 -37.00 -12.23 5.37
C GLY A 357 -36.63 -11.50 6.67
N VAL A 358 -35.57 -10.69 6.65
CA VAL A 358 -35.08 -9.86 7.75
C VAL A 358 -34.72 -8.48 7.23
N SER A 359 -34.63 -7.51 8.13
CA SER A 359 -34.11 -6.18 7.79
C SER A 359 -32.61 -6.21 7.54
N LEU A 360 -32.13 -5.24 6.75
CA LEU A 360 -30.71 -4.97 6.59
C LEU A 360 -30.04 -4.62 7.93
N ASP A 361 -30.74 -3.93 8.82
CA ASP A 361 -30.27 -3.64 10.18
C ASP A 361 -30.08 -4.93 11.01
N GLU A 362 -30.96 -5.93 10.87
CA GLU A 362 -30.77 -7.25 11.48
C GLU A 362 -29.57 -7.98 10.86
N CYS A 363 -29.39 -7.93 9.54
CA CYS A 363 -28.20 -8.48 8.88
C CYS A 363 -26.91 -7.88 9.45
N ILE A 364 -26.84 -6.55 9.53
CA ILE A 364 -25.67 -5.85 10.06
C ILE A 364 -25.47 -6.16 11.55
N ALA A 365 -26.54 -6.34 12.32
CA ALA A 365 -26.46 -6.68 13.74
C ALA A 365 -25.89 -8.09 13.98
N ALA A 366 -26.14 -9.04 13.07
CA ALA A 366 -25.65 -10.42 13.19
C ALA A 366 -24.13 -10.55 13.01
N VAL A 367 -23.50 -9.59 12.34
CA VAL A 367 -22.12 -9.68 11.89
C VAL A 367 -21.16 -9.03 12.90
N GLY A 368 -20.18 -9.81 13.34
CA GLY A 368 -19.06 -9.36 14.16
C GLY A 368 -18.00 -8.62 13.36
N PRO A 369 -16.99 -8.05 14.04
CA PRO A 369 -16.00 -7.18 13.40
C PRO A 369 -15.08 -7.87 12.39
N GLN A 370 -14.84 -9.18 12.50
CA GLN A 370 -13.89 -9.89 11.64
C GLN A 370 -14.53 -10.45 10.37
N LEU A 371 -13.85 -10.23 9.25
CA LEU A 371 -14.10 -10.91 7.98
C LEU A 371 -12.78 -11.26 7.31
N GLY A 372 -12.84 -12.19 6.36
CA GLY A 372 -11.69 -12.44 5.52
C GLY A 372 -11.87 -13.64 4.61
N LEU A 373 -10.75 -14.03 4.01
CA LEU A 373 -10.66 -15.20 3.17
C LEU A 373 -9.29 -15.86 3.27
N VAL A 374 -9.24 -17.13 2.95
CA VAL A 374 -8.01 -17.85 2.63
C VAL A 374 -8.18 -18.57 1.30
N VAL A 375 -7.16 -18.54 0.45
CA VAL A 375 -7.05 -19.35 -0.77
C VAL A 375 -5.91 -20.33 -0.54
N ASN A 376 -6.18 -21.63 -0.58
CA ASN A 376 -5.21 -22.68 -0.28
C ASN A 376 -4.69 -23.42 -1.50
N ASP A 377 -5.33 -23.26 -2.65
CA ASP A 377 -5.07 -24.06 -3.84
C ASP A 377 -5.74 -23.42 -5.06
N VAL A 378 -5.32 -23.78 -6.26
CA VAL A 378 -6.04 -23.52 -7.51
C VAL A 378 -6.18 -24.82 -8.25
N VAL A 379 -7.40 -25.32 -8.38
CA VAL A 379 -7.65 -26.59 -9.08
C VAL A 379 -8.14 -26.34 -10.49
N ASN A 380 -7.64 -27.16 -11.41
CA ASN A 380 -8.15 -27.21 -12.75
C ASN A 380 -9.47 -28.02 -12.76
N THR A 381 -10.58 -27.36 -13.09
CA THR A 381 -11.90 -28.02 -13.19
C THR A 381 -12.12 -28.71 -14.55
N GLY A 382 -11.14 -28.66 -15.45
CA GLY A 382 -11.25 -29.05 -16.85
C GLY A 382 -11.86 -27.96 -17.74
N LEU A 383 -12.64 -27.04 -17.18
CA LEU A 383 -13.22 -25.89 -17.91
C LEU A 383 -12.45 -24.60 -17.65
N PHE A 384 -12.09 -24.34 -16.40
CA PHE A 384 -11.32 -23.18 -15.97
C PHE A 384 -10.64 -23.45 -14.61
N PRO A 385 -9.52 -22.77 -14.31
CA PRO A 385 -8.90 -22.81 -12.99
C PRO A 385 -9.86 -22.20 -11.94
N LEU A 386 -10.03 -22.87 -10.80
CA LEU A 386 -10.88 -22.38 -9.72
C LEU A 386 -10.10 -22.39 -8.38
N PRO A 387 -9.99 -21.24 -7.69
CA PRO A 387 -9.31 -21.17 -6.41
C PRO A 387 -10.11 -21.91 -5.34
N LYS A 388 -9.48 -22.75 -4.52
CA LYS A 388 -10.09 -23.28 -3.29
C LYS A 388 -9.99 -22.24 -2.19
N ALA A 389 -11.10 -21.54 -1.97
CA ALA A 389 -11.25 -20.45 -1.03
C ALA A 389 -12.15 -20.83 0.16
N VAL A 390 -11.83 -20.30 1.33
CA VAL A 390 -12.72 -20.24 2.49
C VAL A 390 -12.89 -18.78 2.86
N PHE A 391 -14.12 -18.29 2.75
CA PHE A 391 -14.55 -17.02 3.31
C PHE A 391 -15.07 -17.23 4.72
N PHE A 392 -14.81 -16.27 5.59
CA PHE A 392 -15.28 -16.31 6.97
C PHE A 392 -15.78 -14.95 7.42
N LEU A 393 -16.76 -14.98 8.31
CA LEU A 393 -17.41 -13.81 8.86
C LEU A 393 -17.76 -14.06 10.32
N GLU A 394 -17.38 -13.14 11.20
CA GLU A 394 -17.66 -13.28 12.63
C GLU A 394 -19.14 -13.14 12.92
N VAL A 395 -19.60 -13.92 13.89
CA VAL A 395 -20.96 -13.91 14.41
C VAL A 395 -20.99 -13.06 15.68
N ARG A 396 -21.80 -12.00 15.67
CA ARG A 396 -22.08 -11.17 16.84
C ARG A 396 -23.33 -11.61 17.57
N ASP A 397 -24.41 -11.89 16.83
CA ASP A 397 -25.68 -12.37 17.37
C ASP A 397 -25.95 -13.78 16.82
N PRO A 398 -25.75 -14.84 17.63
CA PRO A 398 -25.94 -16.22 17.20
C PRO A 398 -27.36 -16.53 16.73
N ALA A 399 -28.38 -15.92 17.33
CA ALA A 399 -29.77 -16.19 16.99
C ALA A 399 -30.12 -15.60 15.61
N ILE A 400 -29.71 -14.35 15.36
CA ILE A 400 -29.91 -13.72 14.05
C ILE A 400 -29.03 -14.40 12.99
N ALA A 401 -27.78 -14.75 13.31
CA ALA A 401 -26.89 -15.46 12.40
C ALA A 401 -27.46 -16.84 11.99
N GLN A 402 -28.03 -17.60 12.93
CA GLN A 402 -28.71 -18.86 12.62
C GLN A 402 -29.90 -18.65 11.68
N LYS A 403 -30.75 -17.65 11.96
CA LYS A 403 -31.89 -17.30 11.10
C LYS A 403 -31.45 -16.92 9.68
N LEU A 404 -30.40 -16.11 9.55
CA LEU A 404 -29.81 -15.71 8.27
C LEU A 404 -29.24 -16.91 7.51
N PHE A 405 -28.50 -17.76 8.22
CA PHE A 405 -27.89 -18.96 7.69
C PHE A 405 -28.95 -19.92 7.13
N ASP A 406 -30.01 -20.20 7.90
CA ASP A 406 -31.10 -21.07 7.47
C ASP A 406 -31.90 -20.48 6.31
N THR A 407 -32.08 -19.16 6.30
CA THR A 407 -32.76 -18.48 5.18
C THR A 407 -31.93 -18.56 3.90
N LEU A 408 -30.62 -18.29 3.98
CA LEU A 408 -29.71 -18.41 2.85
C LEU A 408 -29.72 -19.83 2.26
N ARG A 409 -29.63 -20.84 3.13
CA ARG A 409 -29.74 -22.27 2.75
C ARG A 409 -31.02 -22.56 1.99
N LYS A 410 -32.16 -22.16 2.56
CA LYS A 410 -33.48 -22.35 1.94
C LYS A 410 -33.55 -21.67 0.57
N ARG A 411 -33.04 -20.44 0.43
CA ARG A 411 -33.00 -19.71 -0.85
C ARG A 411 -32.12 -20.38 -1.89
N ILE A 412 -30.96 -20.91 -1.51
CA ILE A 412 -30.09 -21.65 -2.44
C ILE A 412 -30.82 -22.89 -2.95
N ALA A 413 -31.48 -23.63 -2.06
CA ALA A 413 -32.27 -24.82 -2.42
C ALA A 413 -33.47 -24.47 -3.32
N GLU A 414 -34.20 -23.38 -3.02
CA GLU A 414 -35.35 -22.90 -3.81
C GLU A 414 -34.98 -22.51 -5.24
N ARG A 415 -33.76 -22.02 -5.48
CA ARG A 415 -33.29 -21.68 -6.83
C ARG A 415 -33.07 -22.91 -7.73
N GLY A 416 -33.07 -24.12 -7.16
CA GLY A 416 -33.06 -25.37 -7.93
C GLY A 416 -31.76 -25.68 -8.68
N PHE A 417 -30.66 -24.97 -8.41
CA PHE A 417 -29.38 -25.21 -9.09
C PHE A 417 -28.75 -26.57 -8.74
N ALA A 418 -28.96 -27.04 -7.50
CA ALA A 418 -28.52 -28.35 -7.02
C ALA A 418 -29.30 -28.73 -5.74
N THR A 419 -29.35 -30.02 -5.42
CA THR A 419 -29.97 -30.52 -4.18
C THR A 419 -29.07 -30.23 -2.97
N GLU A 420 -29.65 -29.72 -1.87
CA GLU A 420 -28.92 -29.54 -0.60
C GLU A 420 -28.47 -30.91 -0.07
N GLN A 421 -27.18 -31.04 0.19
CA GLN A 421 -26.58 -32.16 0.88
C GLN A 421 -26.06 -31.71 2.23
N HIS A 422 -25.96 -32.63 3.18
CA HIS A 422 -25.46 -32.33 4.52
C HIS A 422 -24.51 -33.41 5.02
N GLU A 423 -23.56 -33.01 5.83
CA GLU A 423 -22.60 -33.90 6.49
C GLU A 423 -22.38 -33.44 7.93
N GLN A 424 -22.45 -34.38 8.88
CA GLN A 424 -22.17 -34.10 10.30
C GLN A 424 -20.67 -34.30 10.57
N VAL A 425 -20.04 -33.27 11.15
CA VAL A 425 -18.62 -33.29 11.52
C VAL A 425 -18.49 -32.63 12.89
N ASN A 426 -18.04 -33.40 13.89
CA ASN A 426 -17.83 -32.93 15.27
C ASN A 426 -19.02 -32.15 15.87
N GLY A 427 -20.23 -32.64 15.64
CA GLY A 427 -21.47 -32.04 16.18
C GLY A 427 -21.94 -30.77 15.45
N LYS A 428 -21.31 -30.39 14.33
CA LYS A 428 -21.75 -29.32 13.44
C LYS A 428 -22.10 -29.87 12.07
N THR A 429 -23.07 -29.25 11.41
CA THR A 429 -23.53 -29.67 10.09
C THR A 429 -22.93 -28.79 9.01
N ILE A 430 -22.24 -29.41 8.06
CA ILE A 430 -21.85 -28.77 6.81
C ILE A 430 -22.98 -28.97 5.82
N TYR A 431 -23.48 -27.88 5.24
CA TYR A 431 -24.44 -27.90 4.14
C TYR A 431 -23.73 -27.59 2.84
N TYR A 432 -24.01 -28.33 1.77
CA TYR A 432 -23.33 -28.13 0.49
C TYR A 432 -24.18 -28.48 -0.73
N TRP A 433 -23.85 -27.87 -1.87
CA TRP A 433 -24.56 -28.02 -3.14
C TRP A 433 -23.55 -28.24 -4.26
N SER A 434 -23.68 -29.37 -4.96
CA SER A 434 -22.80 -29.72 -6.08
C SER A 434 -23.35 -29.14 -7.39
N ILE A 435 -22.83 -27.99 -7.79
CA ILE A 435 -23.27 -27.28 -9.02
C ILE A 435 -22.69 -27.96 -10.26
N LEU A 436 -21.44 -28.42 -10.19
CA LEU A 436 -20.76 -29.19 -11.23
C LEU A 436 -20.08 -30.41 -10.59
N PRO A 437 -19.58 -31.38 -11.39
CA PRO A 437 -18.68 -32.41 -10.89
C PRO A 437 -17.43 -31.81 -10.24
N GLY A 438 -16.86 -32.55 -9.28
CA GLY A 438 -15.66 -32.14 -8.55
C GLY A 438 -15.95 -31.32 -7.30
N GLU A 439 -15.09 -31.45 -6.29
CA GLU A 439 -15.32 -30.81 -4.98
C GLU A 439 -15.22 -29.29 -5.03
N ALA A 440 -14.31 -28.73 -5.81
CA ALA A 440 -14.07 -27.29 -5.82
C ALA A 440 -15.23 -26.46 -6.39
N THR A 441 -16.17 -27.10 -7.08
CA THR A 441 -17.37 -26.45 -7.62
C THR A 441 -18.56 -26.55 -6.66
N GLN A 442 -18.37 -27.20 -5.50
CA GLN A 442 -19.41 -27.32 -4.48
C GLN A 442 -19.46 -26.06 -3.64
N LEU A 443 -20.60 -25.38 -3.59
CA LEU A 443 -20.83 -24.36 -2.57
C LEU A 443 -21.01 -25.07 -1.23
N ALA A 444 -20.28 -24.70 -0.18
CA ALA A 444 -20.39 -25.30 1.14
C ALA A 444 -20.46 -24.23 2.23
N LEU A 445 -21.29 -24.47 3.25
CA LEU A 445 -21.61 -23.53 4.33
C LEU A 445 -21.56 -24.25 5.68
N VAL A 446 -20.97 -23.62 6.69
CA VAL A 446 -21.11 -24.04 8.09
C VAL A 446 -21.19 -22.83 9.02
N LEU A 447 -22.04 -22.94 10.03
CA LEU A 447 -22.16 -21.98 11.12
C LEU A 447 -21.57 -22.58 12.41
N THR A 448 -20.66 -21.83 13.03
CA THR A 448 -20.10 -22.11 14.34
C THR A 448 -20.55 -21.04 15.33
N ASP A 449 -20.20 -21.20 16.60
CA ASP A 449 -20.61 -20.25 17.65
C ASP A 449 -19.99 -18.86 17.46
N LYS A 450 -18.87 -18.76 16.73
CA LYS A 450 -18.13 -17.50 16.51
C LYS A 450 -18.09 -17.03 15.06
N MET A 451 -18.31 -17.92 14.10
CA MET A 451 -18.01 -17.66 12.69
C MET A 451 -19.00 -18.39 11.77
N VAL A 452 -19.39 -17.72 10.70
CA VAL A 452 -19.93 -18.35 9.48
C VAL A 452 -18.77 -18.59 8.53
N TYR A 453 -18.69 -19.79 7.97
CA TYR A 453 -17.73 -20.13 6.92
C TYR A 453 -18.45 -20.51 5.64
N LEU A 454 -17.95 -19.99 4.53
CA LEU A 454 -18.37 -20.31 3.18
C LEU A 454 -17.15 -20.80 2.40
N ALA A 455 -17.24 -21.94 1.73
CA ALA A 455 -16.15 -22.47 0.93
C ALA A 455 -16.66 -23.03 -0.39
N ASN A 456 -15.77 -23.12 -1.37
CA ASN A 456 -16.02 -23.89 -2.58
C ASN A 456 -15.39 -25.29 -2.44
N GLY A 457 -16.06 -26.12 -1.64
CA GLY A 457 -15.63 -27.47 -1.29
C GLY A 457 -15.75 -27.75 0.21
N LYS A 458 -16.32 -28.90 0.57
CA LYS A 458 -16.60 -29.24 1.97
C LYS A 458 -15.36 -29.64 2.76
N ALA A 459 -14.31 -30.19 2.13
CA ALA A 459 -13.08 -30.60 2.81
C ALA A 459 -12.43 -29.45 3.58
N SER A 460 -12.42 -28.24 3.00
CA SER A 460 -11.88 -27.06 3.66
C SER A 460 -12.65 -26.72 4.95
N LEU A 461 -13.96 -26.94 4.98
CA LEU A 461 -14.79 -26.72 6.17
C LEU A 461 -14.63 -27.83 7.22
N LYS A 462 -14.33 -29.06 6.80
CA LYS A 462 -14.00 -30.15 7.75
C LYS A 462 -12.78 -29.81 8.59
N LEU A 463 -11.76 -29.18 7.98
CA LEU A 463 -10.57 -28.72 8.69
C LEU A 463 -10.89 -27.72 9.78
N VAL A 464 -11.81 -26.78 9.52
CA VAL A 464 -12.24 -25.76 10.50
C VAL A 464 -12.99 -26.38 11.68
N LEU A 465 -13.63 -27.53 11.47
CA LEU A 465 -14.38 -28.24 12.49
C LEU A 465 -13.55 -29.31 13.22
N ASP A 466 -12.32 -29.59 12.80
CA ASP A 466 -11.45 -30.58 13.47
C ASP A 466 -11.15 -30.13 14.91
N PRO A 467 -11.26 -30.97 15.96
CA PRO A 467 -10.99 -30.55 17.33
C PRO A 467 -9.52 -30.14 17.56
N LYS A 468 -8.61 -30.59 16.69
CA LYS A 468 -7.19 -30.17 16.68
C LYS A 468 -6.99 -28.82 16.03
N TYR A 469 -7.98 -28.32 15.29
CA TYR A 469 -7.92 -27.00 14.69
C TYR A 469 -8.04 -25.93 15.77
N LYS A 470 -6.98 -25.13 15.88
CA LYS A 470 -6.92 -24.03 16.82
C LYS A 470 -7.08 -22.71 16.08
N GLN A 471 -8.32 -22.19 16.09
CA GLN A 471 -8.75 -20.96 15.43
C GLN A 471 -7.77 -19.78 15.56
N THR A 472 -7.16 -19.63 16.73
CA THR A 472 -6.36 -18.46 17.09
C THR A 472 -4.86 -18.69 17.07
N GLU A 473 -4.41 -19.90 16.73
CA GLU A 473 -2.99 -20.24 16.69
C GLU A 473 -2.54 -20.35 15.24
N LEU A 474 -1.43 -19.70 14.92
CA LEU A 474 -0.75 -19.91 13.65
C LEU A 474 -0.18 -21.34 13.61
N PRO A 475 -0.53 -22.16 12.61
CA PRO A 475 0.04 -23.49 12.41
C PRO A 475 1.58 -23.47 12.30
N ALA A 476 2.24 -24.50 12.85
CA ALA A 476 3.69 -24.56 12.94
C ALA A 476 4.40 -24.43 11.57
N GLY A 477 3.90 -25.11 10.53
CA GLY A 477 4.50 -25.03 9.19
C GLY A 477 4.45 -23.63 8.58
N MET A 478 3.41 -22.84 8.88
CA MET A 478 3.39 -21.45 8.45
C MET A 478 4.28 -20.58 9.35
N ALA A 479 4.36 -20.86 10.65
CA ALA A 479 5.25 -20.15 11.54
C ALA A 479 6.74 -20.30 11.11
N GLU A 480 7.12 -21.48 10.63
CA GLU A 480 8.43 -21.73 10.03
C GLU A 480 8.65 -20.91 8.75
N THR A 481 7.68 -20.93 7.84
CA THR A 481 7.72 -20.12 6.60
C THR A 481 7.94 -18.63 6.89
N LEU A 482 7.19 -18.08 7.84
CA LEU A 482 7.21 -16.65 8.15
C LEU A 482 8.46 -16.20 8.91
N GLY A 483 9.11 -17.11 9.63
CA GLY A 483 10.16 -16.73 10.57
C GLY A 483 9.63 -15.97 11.80
N SER A 484 10.47 -15.85 12.82
CA SER A 484 10.03 -15.43 14.17
C SER A 484 9.45 -14.01 14.23
N ASP A 485 10.01 -13.06 13.47
CA ASP A 485 9.59 -11.66 13.50
C ASP A 485 8.22 -11.45 12.84
N LEU A 486 7.98 -12.06 11.68
CA LEU A 486 6.69 -11.98 11.01
C LEU A 486 5.60 -12.74 11.77
N VAL A 487 5.93 -13.87 12.42
CA VAL A 487 5.00 -14.59 13.31
C VAL A 487 4.49 -13.68 14.41
N LYS A 488 5.38 -12.89 15.04
CA LYS A 488 4.99 -11.94 16.08
C LYS A 488 4.06 -10.86 15.53
N SER A 489 4.39 -10.27 14.37
CA SER A 489 3.57 -9.25 13.72
C SER A 489 2.18 -9.78 13.34
N VAL A 490 2.12 -10.94 12.68
CA VAL A 490 0.86 -11.59 12.26
C VAL A 490 -0.02 -11.97 13.46
N LYS A 491 0.56 -12.51 14.54
CA LYS A 491 -0.19 -12.87 15.76
C LYS A 491 -0.67 -11.66 16.54
N SER A 492 0.11 -10.58 16.57
CA SER A 492 -0.23 -9.38 17.34
C SER A 492 -1.24 -8.48 16.65
N SER A 493 -1.37 -8.58 15.32
CA SER A 493 -2.28 -7.78 14.50
C SER A 493 -3.72 -7.81 15.01
N ASN A 494 -4.28 -6.62 15.25
CA ASN A 494 -5.65 -6.44 15.73
C ASN A 494 -6.59 -5.76 14.70
N TYR A 495 -6.04 -5.30 13.58
CA TYR A 495 -6.78 -4.57 12.56
C TYR A 495 -6.81 -5.28 11.21
N THR A 496 -5.64 -5.51 10.60
CA THR A 496 -5.57 -6.15 9.27
C THR A 496 -4.37 -7.07 9.18
N THR A 497 -4.55 -8.24 8.56
CA THR A 497 -3.47 -9.17 8.23
C THR A 497 -3.68 -9.67 6.81
N VAL A 498 -2.69 -9.42 5.95
CA VAL A 498 -2.55 -10.03 4.63
C VAL A 498 -1.31 -10.92 4.70
N VAL A 499 -1.42 -12.14 4.20
CA VAL A 499 -0.27 -12.98 3.88
C VAL A 499 -0.48 -13.55 2.50
N ALA A 500 0.46 -13.34 1.58
CA ALA A 500 0.44 -13.93 0.26
C ALA A 500 1.74 -14.70 0.00
N ARG A 501 1.66 -15.75 -0.81
CA ARG A 501 2.80 -16.54 -1.29
C ARG A 501 2.90 -16.42 -2.82
N PRO A 502 3.41 -15.31 -3.37
CA PRO A 502 3.39 -15.09 -4.82
C PRO A 502 4.10 -16.18 -5.62
N ALA A 503 5.26 -16.66 -5.18
CA ALA A 503 5.98 -17.74 -5.85
C ALA A 503 5.16 -19.05 -5.89
N LEU A 504 4.57 -19.44 -4.75
CA LEU A 504 3.69 -20.61 -4.69
C LEU A 504 2.43 -20.40 -5.55
N LEU A 505 1.83 -19.20 -5.51
CA LEU A 505 0.68 -18.87 -6.34
C LEU A 505 1.03 -19.00 -7.82
N ALA A 506 2.18 -18.50 -8.27
CA ALA A 506 2.65 -18.58 -9.65
C ALA A 506 2.70 -20.03 -10.15
N THR A 507 3.18 -20.97 -9.32
CA THR A 507 3.18 -22.40 -9.69
C THR A 507 1.77 -22.96 -9.86
N GLN A 508 0.80 -22.52 -9.06
CA GLN A 508 -0.57 -23.02 -9.08
C GLN A 508 -1.41 -22.39 -10.19
N VAL A 509 -1.14 -21.13 -10.55
CA VAL A 509 -1.92 -20.41 -11.58
C VAL A 509 -1.30 -20.51 -12.97
N ARG A 510 -0.15 -21.15 -13.15
CA ARG A 510 0.54 -21.22 -14.46
C ARG A 510 -0.36 -21.76 -15.57
N GLU A 511 -1.08 -22.86 -15.31
CA GLU A 511 -2.07 -23.40 -16.24
C GLU A 511 -3.26 -22.45 -16.44
N GLY A 512 -3.71 -21.81 -15.35
CA GLY A 512 -4.82 -20.87 -15.40
C GLY A 512 -4.55 -19.61 -16.19
N ILE A 513 -3.36 -19.03 -16.06
CA ILE A 513 -2.90 -17.90 -16.85
C ILE A 513 -2.74 -18.32 -18.32
N THR A 514 -2.27 -19.55 -18.58
CA THR A 514 -2.20 -20.10 -19.94
C THR A 514 -3.59 -20.23 -20.56
N TRP A 515 -4.58 -20.70 -19.80
CA TRP A 515 -5.97 -20.76 -20.24
C TRP A 515 -6.56 -19.36 -20.52
N LEU A 516 -6.33 -18.38 -19.64
CA LEU A 516 -6.77 -17.00 -19.85
C LEU A 516 -6.14 -16.38 -21.09
N ALA A 517 -4.83 -16.58 -21.29
CA ALA A 517 -4.12 -16.11 -22.48
C ALA A 517 -4.70 -16.74 -23.76
N GLY A 518 -4.92 -18.06 -23.77
CA GLY A 518 -5.54 -18.76 -24.90
C GLY A 518 -6.98 -18.29 -25.18
N MET A 519 -7.75 -17.93 -24.14
CA MET A 519 -9.08 -17.34 -24.34
C MET A 519 -9.00 -15.94 -24.97
N LEU A 520 -8.06 -15.08 -24.55
CA LEU A 520 -7.86 -13.77 -25.15
C LEU A 520 -7.46 -13.89 -26.62
N GLU A 521 -6.59 -14.85 -26.94
CA GLU A 521 -6.19 -15.15 -28.32
C GLU A 521 -7.39 -15.62 -29.15
N ALA A 522 -8.15 -16.59 -28.66
CA ALA A 522 -9.30 -17.14 -29.37
C ALA A 522 -10.45 -16.13 -29.57
N THR A 523 -10.68 -15.23 -28.60
CA THR A 523 -11.82 -14.31 -28.63
C THR A 523 -11.51 -12.94 -29.22
N ARG A 524 -10.26 -12.47 -29.09
CA ARG A 524 -9.84 -11.13 -29.50
C ARG A 524 -8.66 -11.11 -30.47
N GLY A 525 -8.07 -12.26 -30.81
CA GLY A 525 -6.85 -12.35 -31.62
C GLY A 525 -5.62 -11.75 -30.93
N ILE A 526 -5.66 -11.60 -29.61
CA ILE A 526 -4.60 -10.97 -28.81
C ILE A 526 -3.77 -12.06 -28.15
N THR A 527 -2.46 -12.08 -28.43
CA THR A 527 -1.51 -12.91 -27.70
C THR A 527 -1.08 -12.21 -26.40
N ALA A 528 -0.88 -12.97 -25.33
CA ALA A 528 -0.49 -12.44 -24.01
C ALA A 528 0.67 -13.23 -23.37
N GLU A 529 1.47 -13.91 -24.19
CA GLU A 529 2.53 -14.82 -23.71
C GLU A 529 3.65 -14.06 -23.01
N GLN A 530 4.04 -12.90 -23.51
CA GLN A 530 5.05 -12.08 -22.86
C GLN A 530 4.55 -11.47 -21.55
N LEU A 531 3.28 -11.04 -21.49
CA LEU A 531 2.66 -10.57 -20.25
C LEU A 531 2.64 -11.69 -19.19
N LYS A 532 2.20 -12.88 -19.59
CA LYS A 532 2.18 -14.08 -18.75
C LYS A 532 3.58 -14.40 -18.21
N LYS A 533 4.59 -14.46 -19.07
CA LYS A 533 5.97 -14.77 -18.68
C LYS A 533 6.50 -13.77 -17.64
N GLU A 534 6.28 -12.48 -17.85
CA GLU A 534 6.84 -11.45 -16.99
C GLU A 534 6.08 -11.33 -15.65
N ILE A 535 4.75 -11.53 -15.66
CA ILE A 535 3.97 -11.63 -14.42
C ILE A 535 4.43 -12.83 -13.58
N LEU A 536 4.57 -14.01 -14.21
CA LEU A 536 5.03 -15.22 -13.51
C LEU A 536 6.43 -15.04 -12.92
N SER A 537 7.38 -14.51 -13.71
CA SER A 537 8.74 -14.19 -13.25
C SER A 537 8.75 -13.23 -12.06
N LEU A 538 7.90 -12.20 -12.10
CA LEU A 538 7.75 -11.26 -10.99
C LEU A 538 7.20 -11.96 -9.73
N MET A 539 6.14 -12.75 -9.87
CA MET A 539 5.57 -13.49 -8.75
C MET A 539 6.57 -14.50 -8.16
N GLU A 540 7.33 -15.19 -8.99
CA GLU A 540 8.36 -16.17 -8.59
C GLU A 540 9.53 -15.54 -7.84
N SER A 541 9.74 -14.23 -7.96
CA SER A 541 10.82 -13.53 -7.25
C SER A 541 10.54 -13.26 -5.76
N VAL A 542 9.28 -13.41 -5.33
CA VAL A 542 8.83 -13.08 -3.97
C VAL A 542 8.20 -14.33 -3.33
N ASP A 543 8.78 -14.80 -2.24
CA ASP A 543 8.25 -15.97 -1.54
C ASP A 543 7.04 -15.61 -0.68
N VAL A 544 7.16 -14.56 0.13
CA VAL A 544 6.12 -14.14 1.08
C VAL A 544 5.91 -12.63 0.99
N VAL A 545 4.65 -12.21 0.96
CA VAL A 545 4.26 -10.83 1.26
C VAL A 545 3.40 -10.86 2.50
N THR A 546 3.77 -10.10 3.54
CA THR A 546 2.91 -9.89 4.70
C THR A 546 2.56 -8.42 4.85
N ALA A 547 1.31 -8.10 5.14
CA ALA A 547 0.91 -6.76 5.55
C ALA A 547 0.12 -6.86 6.86
N THR A 548 0.58 -6.21 7.91
CA THR A 548 -0.05 -6.25 9.23
C THR A 548 -0.33 -4.84 9.73
N SER A 549 -1.35 -4.68 10.57
CA SER A 549 -1.70 -3.39 11.16
C SER A 549 -2.26 -3.55 12.56
N ASN A 550 -1.80 -2.68 13.45
CA ASN A 550 -2.16 -2.63 14.85
C ASN A 550 -2.65 -1.24 15.21
N ILE A 551 -3.89 -1.14 15.66
CA ILE A 551 -4.51 0.06 16.18
C ILE A 551 -4.36 0.05 17.70
N ALA A 552 -3.67 1.05 18.24
CA ALA A 552 -3.62 1.35 19.66
C ALA A 552 -4.48 2.60 19.95
N ARG A 553 -4.53 3.04 21.22
CA ARG A 553 -5.32 4.23 21.56
C ARG A 553 -4.79 5.51 20.92
N GLU A 554 -3.47 5.70 20.91
CA GLU A 554 -2.86 6.98 20.48
C GLU A 554 -2.10 6.89 19.14
N HIS A 555 -2.01 5.68 18.57
CA HIS A 555 -1.29 5.47 17.32
C HIS A 555 -1.73 4.20 16.61
N THR A 556 -1.45 4.11 15.32
CA THR A 556 -1.55 2.90 14.52
C THR A 556 -0.18 2.58 13.95
N VAL A 557 0.27 1.32 14.06
CA VAL A 557 1.48 0.83 13.40
C VAL A 557 1.09 -0.17 12.33
N SER A 558 1.57 0.05 11.12
CA SER A 558 1.41 -0.84 9.98
C SER A 558 2.78 -1.24 9.45
N SER A 559 2.90 -2.48 8.97
CA SER A 559 4.12 -2.97 8.34
C SER A 559 3.75 -3.83 7.13
N ILE A 560 4.47 -3.64 6.03
CA ILE A 560 4.42 -4.52 4.88
C ILE A 560 5.83 -5.08 4.66
N VAL A 561 5.96 -6.40 4.62
CA VAL A 561 7.22 -7.09 4.43
C VAL A 561 7.16 -7.96 3.19
N PHE A 562 8.15 -7.80 2.32
CA PHE A 562 8.46 -8.71 1.23
C PHE A 562 9.61 -9.60 1.63
N GLN A 563 9.46 -10.90 1.46
CA GLN A 563 10.52 -11.87 1.59
C GLN A 563 10.85 -12.40 0.20
N LYS A 564 12.13 -12.31 -0.17
CA LYS A 564 12.62 -12.80 -1.46
C LYS A 564 12.47 -14.31 -1.55
N ALA A 565 12.18 -14.81 -2.75
CA ALA A 565 12.33 -16.24 -3.03
C ALA A 565 13.81 -16.65 -3.08
N GLU A 566 14.12 -17.83 -2.53
CA GLU A 566 15.41 -18.46 -2.75
C GLU A 566 15.62 -18.63 -4.26
N ALA A 567 16.81 -18.30 -4.75
CA ALA A 567 17.13 -18.55 -6.15
C ALA A 567 17.02 -20.06 -6.38
N ALA A 568 16.19 -20.48 -7.34
CA ALA A 568 16.15 -21.87 -7.75
C ALA A 568 17.56 -22.29 -8.14
N ASP A 569 18.14 -23.19 -7.36
CA ASP A 569 19.46 -23.73 -7.61
C ASP A 569 19.39 -24.50 -8.94
N ASN A 570 19.83 -23.86 -10.02
CA ASN A 570 19.90 -24.43 -11.36
C ASN A 570 21.05 -25.45 -11.47
N THR A 571 21.17 -26.33 -10.47
CA THR A 571 22.12 -27.46 -10.43
C THR A 571 21.45 -28.79 -10.75
N ALA A 572 20.12 -28.86 -10.84
CA ALA A 572 19.39 -30.04 -11.34
C ALA A 572 19.27 -30.02 -12.88
N GLY A 573 20.42 -30.04 -13.56
CA GLY A 573 20.48 -30.03 -15.03
C GLY A 573 21.85 -30.42 -15.59
N LYS A 574 22.61 -31.20 -14.82
CA LYS A 574 23.77 -31.97 -15.29
C LYS A 574 23.84 -33.25 -14.46
N GLU A 575 23.08 -34.24 -14.88
CA GLU A 575 23.49 -35.66 -14.89
C GLU A 575 22.70 -36.39 -15.98
#